data_AF-A0A7S1CIA2-F1
#
_entry.id   AF-A0A7S1CIA2-F1
#
_cell.length_a   1.000
_cell.length_b   1.000
_cell.length_c   1.000
_cell.angle_alpha   90.00
_cell.angle_beta   90.00
_cell.angle_gamma   90.00
#
_symmetry.space_group_name_H-M   'P 1'
#
loop_
_entity.id
_entity.type
_entity.pdbx_description
1 polymer ?
#
loop_
_entity_poly.entity_id
_entity_poly.type
_entity_poly.pdbx_seq_one_letter_code
_entity_poly.pdbx_strand_id
1 'polypeptide(L)'
;SADEAARRSGVSVILQVSAAACRAAAPMVFAKAEEALRDRVRTLRLLHVFADWPLAELAFMAQWMEDREVRRGHSVFRAGAVADSVYFVARGSVGLSAPIRVGSGGSSSASGGESSGGRSAPGSA
;
A
#
# COMPACT_ATOMS: atom_id res chain seq x y z
N SER A 1 -29.91 -1.72 35.09
CA SER A 1 -29.60 -0.47 34.39
C SER A 1 -28.51 0.27 35.15
N ALA A 2 -27.25 0.06 34.75
CA ALA A 2 -26.05 0.65 35.35
C ALA A 2 -24.93 0.79 34.30
N ASP A 3 -24.96 -0.09 33.29
CA ASP A 3 -24.07 -0.09 32.12
C ASP A 3 -24.25 1.14 31.21
N GLU A 4 -25.44 1.73 31.18
CA GLU A 4 -25.72 2.93 30.37
C GLU A 4 -25.22 4.24 31.02
N ALA A 5 -24.91 4.22 32.33
CA ALA A 5 -24.31 5.36 33.02
C ALA A 5 -22.82 5.55 32.68
N ALA A 6 -22.13 4.48 32.23
CA ALA A 6 -20.72 4.54 31.85
C ALA A 6 -20.49 5.27 30.52
N ARG A 7 -21.50 5.40 29.65
CA ARG A 7 -21.39 6.16 28.39
C ARG A 7 -21.45 7.68 28.57
N ARG A 8 -21.73 8.16 29.78
CA ARG A 8 -21.62 9.58 30.17
C ARG A 8 -20.29 9.94 30.84
N SER A 9 -19.41 8.98 31.10
CA SER A 9 -18.09 9.32 31.65
C SER A 9 -17.12 9.64 30.51
N GLY A 10 -16.81 10.93 30.37
CA GLY A 10 -15.68 11.41 29.59
C GLY A 10 -14.38 10.93 30.23
N VAL A 11 -14.02 9.67 30.02
CA VAL A 11 -12.75 9.12 30.49
C VAL A 11 -11.68 9.53 29.49
N SER A 12 -11.06 10.68 29.76
CA SER A 12 -9.80 11.05 29.13
C SER A 12 -8.68 10.19 29.72
N VAL A 13 -8.11 9.31 28.90
CA VAL A 13 -6.87 8.61 29.23
C VAL A 13 -5.72 9.59 29.03
N ILE A 14 -5.25 10.19 30.12
CA ILE A 14 -4.03 11.01 30.11
C ILE A 14 -2.84 10.06 30.26
N LEU A 15 -2.08 9.90 29.18
CA LEU A 15 -0.82 9.19 29.20
C LEU A 15 0.22 10.06 29.91
N GLN A 16 0.48 9.78 31.19
CA GLN A 16 1.54 10.43 31.93
C GLN A 16 2.88 9.73 31.69
N VAL A 17 3.74 10.35 30.89
CA VAL A 17 5.15 9.92 30.77
C VAL A 17 5.96 10.64 31.83
N SER A 18 6.62 9.90 32.71
CA SER A 18 7.46 10.51 33.75
C SER A 18 8.67 11.19 33.13
N ALA A 19 9.07 12.35 33.68
CA ALA A 19 10.25 13.06 33.17
C ALA A 19 11.54 12.21 33.28
N ALA A 20 11.60 11.27 34.22
CA ALA A 20 12.69 10.29 34.32
C ALA A 20 12.66 9.28 33.17
N ALA A 21 11.48 8.77 32.79
CA ALA A 21 11.33 7.91 31.61
C ALA A 21 11.67 8.66 30.33
N CYS A 22 11.24 9.93 30.17
CA CYS A 22 11.68 10.77 29.04
C CYS A 22 13.20 10.98 29.02
N ARG A 23 13.85 11.22 30.16
CA ARG A 23 15.31 11.41 30.22
C ARG A 23 16.09 10.13 29.94
N ALA A 24 15.61 8.98 30.41
CA ALA A 24 16.23 7.69 30.17
C ALA A 24 16.00 7.20 28.73
N ALA A 25 14.83 7.46 28.16
CA ALA A 25 14.50 7.10 26.79
C ALA A 25 15.07 8.08 25.77
N ALA A 26 15.25 9.37 26.09
CA ALA A 26 15.77 10.38 25.18
C ALA A 26 16.99 9.91 24.37
N PRO A 27 18.12 9.47 24.97
CA PRO A 27 19.28 9.04 24.20
C PRO A 27 18.98 7.85 23.27
N MET A 28 18.13 6.89 23.69
CA MET A 28 17.76 5.74 22.85
C MET A 28 16.76 6.12 21.75
N VAL A 29 15.81 7.00 22.03
CA VAL A 29 14.82 7.50 21.06
C VAL A 29 15.52 8.35 20.00
N PHE A 30 16.48 9.19 20.38
CA PHE A 30 17.31 9.94 19.45
C PHE A 30 18.20 9.03 18.61
N ALA A 31 18.87 8.03 19.22
CA ALA A 31 19.69 7.08 18.48
C ALA A 31 18.86 6.27 17.46
N LYS A 32 17.68 5.79 17.86
CA LYS A 32 16.77 5.07 16.96
C LYS A 32 16.24 5.96 15.84
N ALA A 33 15.95 7.23 16.12
CA ALA A 33 15.51 8.19 15.11
C ALA A 33 16.63 8.52 14.11
N GLU A 34 17.88 8.65 14.58
CA GLU A 34 19.04 8.86 13.71
C GLU A 34 19.33 7.64 12.83
N GLU A 35 19.22 6.44 13.40
CA GLU A 35 19.36 5.18 12.65
C GLU A 35 18.29 5.05 11.56
N ALA A 36 17.02 5.30 11.90
CA ALA A 36 15.92 5.29 10.93
C ALA A 36 16.14 6.32 9.80
N LEU A 37 16.58 7.53 10.14
CA LEU A 37 16.92 8.56 9.13
C LEU A 37 18.04 8.08 8.21
N ARG A 38 19.11 7.51 8.77
CA ARG A 38 20.25 7.00 8.02
C ARG A 38 19.84 5.89 7.05
N ASP A 39 18.97 4.99 7.48
CA ASP A 39 18.50 3.88 6.65
C ASP A 39 17.56 4.34 5.54
N ARG A 40 16.71 5.35 5.78
CA ARG A 40 15.92 6.00 4.73
C ARG A 40 16.81 6.64 3.68
N VAL A 41 17.80 7.43 4.09
CA VAL A 41 18.74 8.07 3.16
C VAL A 41 19.48 7.03 2.32
N ARG A 42 19.95 5.94 2.94
CA ARG A 42 20.59 4.82 2.20
C ARG A 42 19.65 4.21 1.17
N THR A 43 18.39 3.99 1.54
CA THR A 43 17.37 3.42 0.65
C THR A 43 17.09 4.35 -0.53
N LEU A 44 16.90 5.65 -0.27
CA LEU A 44 16.63 6.64 -1.32
C LEU A 44 17.76 6.71 -2.34
N ARG A 45 19.03 6.62 -1.90
CA ARG A 45 20.19 6.63 -2.81
C ARG A 45 20.23 5.46 -3.79
N LEU A 46 19.53 4.36 -3.51
CA LEU A 46 19.44 3.21 -4.42
C LEU A 46 18.41 3.44 -5.54
N LEU A 47 17.51 4.41 -5.37
CA LEU A 47 16.48 4.71 -6.35
C LEU A 47 17.04 5.69 -7.37
N HIS A 48 16.95 5.32 -8.65
CA HIS A 48 17.51 6.12 -9.74
C HIS A 48 16.97 7.56 -9.79
N VAL A 49 15.72 7.78 -9.35
CA VAL A 49 15.10 9.12 -9.29
C VAL A 49 15.84 10.10 -8.37
N PHE A 50 16.65 9.60 -7.43
CA PHE A 50 17.45 10.42 -6.51
C PHE A 50 18.96 10.30 -6.74
N ALA A 51 19.40 9.73 -7.85
CA ALA A 51 20.82 9.44 -8.09
C ALA A 51 21.73 10.68 -7.99
N ASP A 52 21.22 11.82 -8.47
CA ASP A 52 21.97 13.09 -8.54
C ASP A 52 21.63 14.05 -7.40
N TRP A 53 20.83 13.63 -6.42
CA TRP A 53 20.45 14.48 -5.30
C TRP A 53 21.59 14.56 -4.29
N PRO A 54 21.97 15.76 -3.82
CA PRO A 54 22.98 15.86 -2.78
C PRO A 54 22.44 15.31 -1.44
N LEU A 55 23.38 14.92 -0.57
CA LEU A 55 23.06 14.16 0.64
C LEU A 55 22.18 14.95 1.61
N ALA A 56 22.32 16.28 1.65
CA ALA A 56 21.56 17.14 2.54
C ALA A 56 20.08 17.18 2.15
N GLU A 57 19.78 17.23 0.86
CA GLU A 57 18.43 17.22 0.29
C GLU A 57 17.75 15.87 0.50
N LEU A 58 18.51 14.79 0.35
CA LEU A 58 18.04 13.44 0.69
C LEU A 58 17.73 13.29 2.18
N ALA A 59 18.59 13.80 3.06
CA ALA A 59 18.36 13.78 4.50
C ALA A 59 17.15 14.63 4.89
N PHE A 60 17.00 15.80 4.27
CA PHE A 60 15.84 16.66 4.46
C PHE A 60 14.55 15.94 4.04
N MET A 61 14.53 15.31 2.87
CA MET A 61 13.37 14.54 2.41
C MET A 61 13.06 13.36 3.33
N ALA A 62 14.08 12.59 3.73
CA ALA A 62 13.95 11.43 4.61
C ALA A 62 13.41 11.76 6.01
N GLN A 63 13.58 13.00 6.47
CA GLN A 63 13.03 13.48 7.75
C GLN A 63 11.50 13.54 7.73
N TRP A 64 10.89 13.76 6.57
CA TRP A 64 9.43 13.85 6.40
C TRP A 64 8.78 12.52 6.02
N MET A 65 9.57 11.44 5.93
CA MET A 65 9.09 10.12 5.58
C MET A 65 8.78 9.28 6.82
N GLU A 66 7.78 8.43 6.69
CA GLU A 66 7.42 7.45 7.73
C GLU A 66 7.63 6.03 7.20
N ASP A 67 8.17 5.16 8.05
CA ASP A 67 8.33 3.75 7.72
C ASP A 67 6.97 3.04 7.87
N ARG A 68 6.52 2.39 6.79
CA ARG A 68 5.26 1.66 6.79
C ARG A 68 5.49 0.19 6.51
N GLU A 69 5.15 -0.64 7.49
CA GLU A 69 5.11 -2.08 7.31
C GLU A 69 3.79 -2.51 6.66
N VAL A 70 3.88 -3.31 5.60
CA VAL A 70 2.73 -3.86 4.89
C VAL A 70 2.83 -5.38 4.87
N ARG A 71 1.80 -6.05 5.38
CA ARG A 71 1.74 -7.52 5.38
C ARG A 71 1.40 -8.04 3.98
N ARG A 72 1.85 -9.26 3.67
CA ARG A 72 1.45 -9.95 2.43
C ARG A 72 -0.08 -10.00 2.31
N GLY A 73 -0.56 -9.83 1.08
CA GLY A 73 -1.99 -9.80 0.77
C GLY A 73 -2.71 -8.48 1.09
N HIS A 74 -2.04 -7.48 1.67
CA HIS A 74 -2.63 -6.15 1.88
C HIS A 74 -2.42 -5.25 0.66
N SER A 75 -3.45 -4.48 0.31
CA SER A 75 -3.36 -3.47 -0.74
C SER A 75 -2.77 -2.17 -0.18
N VAL A 76 -1.73 -1.65 -0.85
CA VAL A 76 -1.14 -0.33 -0.55
C VAL A 76 -1.94 0.78 -1.21
N PHE A 77 -2.30 0.56 -2.48
CA PHE A 77 -3.19 1.42 -3.25
C PHE A 77 -4.40 0.63 -3.74
N ARG A 78 -5.51 1.35 -3.94
CA ARG A 78 -6.72 0.83 -4.60
C ARG A 78 -6.97 1.62 -5.87
N ALA A 79 -7.27 0.93 -6.96
CA ALA A 79 -7.58 1.57 -8.23
C ALA A 79 -8.78 2.52 -8.06
N GLY A 80 -8.65 3.75 -8.57
CA GLY A 80 -9.68 4.79 -8.48
C GLY A 80 -9.72 5.56 -7.17
N ALA A 81 -8.90 5.22 -6.17
CA ALA A 81 -8.72 6.07 -4.99
C ALA A 81 -7.90 7.33 -5.33
N VAL A 82 -8.16 8.42 -4.61
CA VAL A 82 -7.35 9.65 -4.69
C VAL A 82 -5.94 9.34 -4.17
N ALA A 83 -4.92 9.74 -4.91
CA ALA A 83 -3.54 9.62 -4.48
C ALA A 83 -3.15 10.83 -3.61
N ASP A 84 -2.85 10.59 -2.34
CA ASP A 84 -2.41 11.61 -1.36
C ASP A 84 -0.97 11.41 -0.87
N SER A 85 -0.36 10.28 -1.24
CA SER A 85 0.92 9.83 -0.70
C SER A 85 1.75 9.14 -1.77
N VAL A 86 3.08 9.22 -1.65
CA VAL A 86 4.04 8.48 -2.48
C VAL A 86 4.75 7.46 -1.60
N TYR A 87 4.87 6.22 -2.07
CA TYR A 87 5.56 5.15 -1.36
C TYR A 87 6.77 4.67 -2.16
N PHE A 88 7.86 4.42 -1.45
CA PHE A 88 9.05 3.78 -1.99
C PHE A 88 9.22 2.41 -1.34
N VAL A 89 9.48 1.37 -2.14
CA VAL A 89 9.66 0.02 -1.62
C VAL A 89 11.08 -0.12 -1.09
N ALA A 90 11.24 -0.05 0.23
CA ALA A 90 12.54 -0.24 0.89
C ALA A 90 12.98 -1.72 0.89
N ARG A 91 12.03 -2.66 1.04
CA ARG A 91 12.29 -4.10 1.05
C ARG A 91 11.10 -4.89 0.52
N GLY A 92 11.37 -5.93 -0.26
CA GLY A 92 10.36 -6.82 -0.83
C GLY A 92 9.89 -6.36 -2.20
N SER A 93 8.66 -6.73 -2.56
CA SER A 93 8.05 -6.40 -3.85
C SER A 93 6.56 -6.17 -3.69
N VAL A 94 6.00 -5.35 -4.60
CA VAL A 94 4.56 -5.09 -4.70
C VAL A 94 4.06 -5.59 -6.05
N GLY A 95 2.89 -6.24 -6.04
CA GLY A 95 2.20 -6.67 -7.25
C GLY A 95 1.23 -5.59 -7.72
N LEU A 96 1.12 -5.43 -9.04
CA LEU A 96 0.09 -4.59 -9.65
C LEU A 96 -1.04 -5.49 -10.15
N SER A 97 -2.28 -5.14 -9.82
CA SER A 97 -3.49 -5.79 -10.34
C SER A 97 -4.39 -4.70 -10.90
N ALA A 98 -4.58 -4.72 -12.22
CA ALA A 98 -5.54 -3.85 -12.87
C ALA A 98 -6.91 -4.57 -12.89
N PRO A 99 -8.00 -3.92 -12.47
CA PRO A 99 -9.32 -4.49 -12.69
C PRO A 99 -9.54 -4.59 -14.21
N ILE A 100 -9.71 -5.81 -14.71
CA ILE A 100 -10.08 -6.04 -16.11
C ILE A 100 -11.44 -5.36 -16.29
N ARG A 101 -11.47 -4.25 -17.03
CA ARG A 101 -12.73 -3.69 -17.52
C ARG A 101 -13.21 -4.64 -18.61
N VAL A 102 -14.02 -5.63 -18.23
CA VAL A 102 -14.82 -6.37 -19.20
C VAL A 102 -15.76 -5.35 -19.81
N GLY A 103 -15.49 -4.96 -21.05
CA GLY A 103 -16.36 -4.08 -21.81
C GLY A 103 -17.74 -4.71 -21.87
N SER A 104 -18.71 -4.07 -21.20
CA SER A 104 -20.12 -4.27 -21.52
C SER A 104 -20.36 -3.57 -22.86
N GLY A 105 -20.33 -4.32 -23.96
CA GLY A 105 -20.53 -3.81 -25.32
C GLY A 105 -19.70 -4.58 -26.35
N GLY A 106 -20.24 -5.46 -27.19
CA GLY A 106 -21.63 -5.72 -27.50
C GLY A 106 -21.92 -7.21 -27.63
N SER A 107 -23.12 -7.59 -27.18
CA SER A 107 -23.81 -8.75 -27.72
C SER A 107 -24.10 -8.47 -29.20
N SER A 108 -23.18 -8.83 -30.10
CA SER A 108 -23.58 -9.16 -31.46
C SER A 108 -24.14 -10.58 -31.40
N SER A 109 -25.41 -10.67 -31.03
CA SER A 109 -26.26 -11.81 -31.36
C SER A 109 -26.29 -11.91 -32.88
N ALA A 110 -25.40 -12.73 -33.45
CA ALA A 110 -25.52 -13.17 -34.83
C ALA A 110 -26.67 -14.19 -34.88
N SER A 111 -27.90 -13.66 -34.92
CA SER A 111 -29.07 -14.40 -35.38
C SER A 111 -29.11 -14.29 -36.91
N GLY A 112 -28.75 -15.38 -37.56
CA GLY A 112 -28.92 -15.62 -38.99
C GLY A 112 -28.36 -17.03 -39.21
N GLY A 113 -29.19 -18.06 -39.19
CA GLY A 113 -30.22 -18.28 -40.18
C GLY A 113 -29.67 -19.35 -41.13
N GLU A 114 -29.90 -20.61 -40.78
CA GLU A 114 -30.30 -21.73 -41.65
C GLU A 114 -29.70 -21.73 -43.08
N SER A 115 -29.03 -22.78 -43.55
CA SER A 115 -29.74 -23.99 -43.93
C SER A 115 -28.80 -25.07 -44.49
N SER A 116 -29.24 -26.30 -44.28
CA SER A 116 -28.81 -27.63 -44.72
C SER A 116 -28.01 -27.82 -46.01
N GLY A 117 -27.03 -28.72 -45.91
CA GLY A 117 -26.66 -29.75 -46.89
C GLY A 117 -25.69 -30.70 -46.17
N GLY A 118 -25.95 -31.97 -45.89
CA GLY A 118 -26.68 -32.98 -46.65
C GLY A 118 -25.70 -34.13 -46.91
N ARG A 119 -25.70 -35.15 -46.03
CA ARG A 119 -25.21 -36.55 -46.17
C ARG A 119 -23.86 -36.78 -46.92
N SER A 120 -22.92 -37.55 -46.38
CA SER A 120 -23.05 -39.01 -46.23
C SER A 120 -21.85 -39.58 -45.45
N ALA A 121 -22.11 -40.48 -44.50
CA ALA A 121 -21.23 -41.62 -44.22
C ALA A 121 -21.61 -42.73 -45.23
N PRO A 122 -20.75 -43.70 -45.59
CA PRO A 122 -20.29 -44.72 -44.64
C PRO A 122 -18.88 -45.29 -44.92
N GLY A 123 -18.41 -46.19 -44.04
CA GLY A 123 -17.49 -47.24 -44.45
C GLY A 123 -16.47 -47.68 -43.40
N SER A 124 -16.83 -48.71 -42.65
CA SER A 124 -15.97 -49.50 -41.77
C SER A 124 -14.83 -50.22 -42.52
N ALA A 125 -13.68 -50.35 -41.87
CA ALA A 125 -12.97 -51.61 -41.59
C ALA A 125 -11.82 -51.34 -40.61
#